data_AF-A0A9E0R0D1-F1
#
_entry.id   AF-A0A9E0R0D1-F1
#
_cell.length_a   1.000
_cell.length_b   1.000
_cell.length_c   1.000
_cell.angle_alpha   90.00
_cell.angle_beta   90.00
_cell.angle_gamma   90.00
#
_symmetry.space_group_name_H-M   'P 1'
#
loop_
_entity.id
_entity.type
_entity.pdbx_description
1 polymer ?
#
loop_
_entity_poly.entity_id
_entity_poly.type
_entity_poly.pdbx_seq_one_letter_code
_entity_poly.pdbx_strand_id
1 'polypeptide(L)'
;MKRYRVIQYMIWVMEVFTETKSFEANPILGNKLLNCLGLHVMRVIIARIITGFRRWILSWKISTEHKKEFHKKGYLKIENILPPELFKRLQVEGEDCWPEIREFIQGDTTTQLTFLDKNKLNQLPAARTLCGLPSIRNLMNYVASTAIRPWPHFLRVCNQGGEANNDPQKSFHSDTFHPTMKAWLFLEEVSIDKGPFEYVEGSHKMTLKRLFWEYKQSIKGRNLNHRYAARGSLRIAEDDLITLDLFKVQKFKVPANTLVIADTSGFHRRGAAAPDSSRLSVYFSSRLNPFIPFPVPGIETINQFAEKLVTQEVEKSTDLKNTNQN
;
A
#
# COMPACT_ATOMS: atom_id res chain seq x y z
N MET A 1 -29.05 3.40 25.27
CA MET A 1 -28.46 2.21 24.62
C MET A 1 -29.02 1.89 23.21
N LYS A 2 -30.35 1.86 22.96
CA LYS A 2 -30.91 1.52 21.62
C LYS A 2 -30.57 2.55 20.51
N ARG A 3 -30.61 3.86 20.78
CA ARG A 3 -30.28 4.91 19.78
C ARG A 3 -28.84 4.83 19.25
N TYR A 4 -27.86 4.58 20.13
CA TYR A 4 -26.45 4.40 19.75
C TYR A 4 -26.25 3.20 18.81
N ARG A 5 -27.01 2.11 19.02
CA ARG A 5 -26.95 0.95 18.11
C ARG A 5 -27.49 1.28 16.72
N VAL A 6 -28.58 2.05 16.60
CA VAL A 6 -29.13 2.44 15.30
C VAL A 6 -28.15 3.31 14.51
N ILE A 7 -27.55 4.32 15.15
CA ILE A 7 -26.54 5.18 14.52
C ILE A 7 -25.34 4.35 14.04
N GLN A 8 -24.85 3.43 14.88
CA GLN A 8 -23.75 2.54 14.52
C GLN A 8 -24.08 1.66 13.31
N TYR A 9 -25.31 1.12 13.23
CA TYR A 9 -25.76 0.36 12.05
C TYR A 9 -25.81 1.22 10.80
N MET A 10 -26.27 2.47 10.87
CA MET A 10 -26.26 3.38 9.73
C MET A 10 -24.82 3.66 9.26
N ILE A 11 -23.88 3.84 10.19
CA ILE A 11 -22.46 3.98 9.86
C ILE A 11 -21.96 2.74 9.13
N TRP A 12 -22.21 1.53 9.65
CA TRP A 12 -21.79 0.29 9.01
C TRP A 12 -22.38 0.10 7.61
N VAL A 13 -23.62 0.55 7.36
CA VAL A 13 -24.23 0.52 6.03
C VAL A 13 -23.51 1.48 5.09
N MET A 14 -23.23 2.71 5.53
CA MET A 14 -22.51 3.68 4.71
C MET A 14 -21.09 3.20 4.38
N GLU A 15 -20.41 2.53 5.32
CA GLU A 15 -19.07 1.96 5.13
C GLU A 15 -18.97 0.95 4.00
N VAL A 16 -20.09 0.34 3.57
CA VAL A 16 -20.13 -0.53 2.38
C VAL A 16 -19.59 0.19 1.14
N PHE A 17 -19.84 1.50 1.03
CA PHE A 17 -19.39 2.34 -0.09
C PHE A 17 -18.12 3.14 0.25
N THR A 18 -17.27 2.56 1.11
CA THR A 18 -15.98 3.15 1.51
C THR A 18 -14.83 2.15 1.35
N GLU A 19 -13.62 2.58 1.71
CA GLU A 19 -12.44 1.70 1.79
C GLU A 19 -12.48 0.71 2.98
N THR A 20 -13.48 0.80 3.87
CA THR A 20 -13.64 -0.13 4.98
C THR A 20 -13.67 -1.57 4.47
N LYS A 21 -12.77 -2.40 5.01
CA LYS A 21 -12.49 -3.75 4.52
C LYS A 21 -12.63 -4.84 5.59
N SER A 22 -12.78 -4.46 6.85
CA SER A 22 -12.76 -5.41 7.96
C SER A 22 -14.07 -6.19 8.06
N PHE A 23 -13.99 -7.50 7.83
CA PHE A 23 -15.09 -8.43 8.09
C PHE A 23 -15.33 -8.64 9.60
N GLU A 24 -14.29 -8.44 10.41
CA GLU A 24 -14.33 -8.52 11.87
C GLU A 24 -15.04 -7.30 12.49
N ALA A 25 -14.67 -6.08 12.06
CA ALA A 25 -15.12 -4.83 12.70
C ALA A 25 -16.46 -4.31 12.16
N ASN A 26 -16.81 -4.63 10.91
CA ASN A 26 -18.09 -4.26 10.32
C ASN A 26 -18.95 -5.53 10.11
N PRO A 27 -20.04 -5.71 10.88
CA PRO A 27 -20.86 -6.92 10.83
C PRO A 27 -21.67 -7.07 9.54
N ILE A 28 -21.86 -6.00 8.76
CA ILE A 28 -22.51 -6.04 7.45
C ILE A 28 -21.53 -6.60 6.42
N LEU A 29 -20.30 -6.08 6.40
CA LEU A 29 -19.24 -6.61 5.54
C LEU A 29 -18.90 -8.06 5.87
N GLY A 30 -18.85 -8.41 7.16
CA GLY A 30 -18.62 -9.78 7.65
C GLY A 30 -19.84 -10.69 7.68
N ASN A 31 -20.97 -10.30 7.09
CA ASN A 31 -22.19 -11.09 7.09
C ASN A 31 -22.12 -12.22 6.05
N LYS A 32 -22.21 -13.48 6.52
CA LYS A 32 -22.14 -14.67 5.66
C LYS A 32 -23.23 -14.69 4.59
N LEU A 33 -24.49 -14.38 4.95
CA LEU A 33 -25.61 -14.41 4.00
C LEU A 33 -25.44 -13.35 2.91
N LEU A 34 -25.10 -12.11 3.27
CA LEU A 34 -24.85 -11.05 2.29
C LEU A 34 -23.66 -11.38 1.38
N ASN A 35 -22.61 -12.01 1.91
CA ASN A 35 -21.47 -12.43 1.10
C ASN A 35 -21.79 -13.62 0.20
N CYS A 36 -22.62 -14.59 0.63
CA CYS A 36 -23.17 -15.62 -0.26
C CYS A 36 -24.01 -15.01 -1.40
N LEU A 37 -24.73 -13.92 -1.14
CA LEU A 37 -25.45 -13.14 -2.16
C LEU A 37 -24.55 -12.23 -3.00
N GLY A 38 -23.23 -12.19 -2.71
CA GLY A 38 -22.25 -11.50 -3.52
C GLY A 38 -21.88 -10.08 -3.09
N LEU A 39 -22.22 -9.62 -1.86
CA LEU A 39 -21.91 -8.27 -1.38
C LEU A 39 -20.45 -7.87 -1.60
N HIS A 40 -19.49 -8.67 -1.09
CA HIS A 40 -18.06 -8.38 -1.25
C HIS A 40 -17.63 -8.38 -2.72
N VAL A 41 -18.11 -9.34 -3.51
CA VAL A 41 -17.79 -9.45 -4.94
C VAL A 41 -18.28 -8.24 -5.71
N MET A 42 -19.51 -7.78 -5.45
CA MET A 42 -20.07 -6.57 -6.02
C MET A 42 -19.18 -5.35 -5.71
N ARG A 43 -18.76 -5.21 -4.44
CA ARG A 43 -17.85 -4.13 -4.03
C ARG A 43 -16.52 -4.16 -4.79
N VAL A 44 -15.92 -5.35 -4.92
CA VAL A 44 -14.68 -5.54 -5.69
C VAL A 44 -14.88 -5.14 -7.14
N ILE A 45 -15.94 -5.59 -7.80
CA ILE A 45 -16.22 -5.28 -9.21
C ILE A 45 -16.42 -3.78 -9.41
N ILE A 46 -17.28 -3.14 -8.61
CA ILE A 46 -17.56 -1.70 -8.71
C ILE A 46 -16.28 -0.89 -8.48
N ALA A 47 -15.51 -1.23 -7.45
CA ALA A 47 -14.22 -0.60 -7.18
C ALA A 47 -13.27 -0.66 -8.38
N ARG A 48 -13.20 -1.82 -9.05
CA ARG A 48 -12.34 -2.04 -10.22
C ARG A 48 -12.79 -1.23 -11.43
N ILE A 49 -14.10 -1.17 -11.71
CA ILE A 49 -14.67 -0.37 -12.79
C ILE A 49 -14.34 1.10 -12.57
N ILE A 50 -14.60 1.62 -11.37
CA ILE A 50 -14.35 3.02 -11.02
C ILE A 50 -12.85 3.34 -11.07
N THR A 51 -11.96 2.51 -10.51
CA THR A 51 -10.51 2.70 -10.66
C THR A 51 -10.08 2.64 -12.13
N GLY A 52 -10.62 1.72 -12.93
CA GLY A 52 -10.33 1.62 -14.36
C GLY A 52 -10.65 2.92 -15.10
N PHE A 53 -11.84 3.48 -14.84
CA PHE A 53 -12.27 4.76 -15.40
C PHE A 53 -11.35 5.93 -14.97
N ARG A 54 -11.01 6.01 -13.67
CA ARG A 54 -10.06 7.03 -13.17
C ARG A 54 -8.68 6.92 -13.81
N ARG A 55 -8.17 5.69 -13.97
CA ARG A 55 -6.90 5.42 -14.66
C ARG A 55 -6.95 5.80 -16.13
N TRP A 56 -8.07 5.55 -16.80
CA TRP A 56 -8.29 5.97 -18.18
C TRP A 56 -8.19 7.50 -18.32
N ILE A 57 -8.84 8.26 -17.41
CA ILE A 57 -8.72 9.74 -17.37
C ILE A 57 -7.27 10.19 -17.15
N LEU A 58 -6.49 9.49 -16.32
CA LEU A 58 -5.10 9.83 -16.02
C LEU A 58 -4.08 9.31 -17.07
N SER A 59 -4.52 8.48 -18.01
CA SER A 59 -3.66 7.68 -18.89
C SER A 59 -2.88 8.48 -19.93
N TRP A 60 -3.28 9.73 -20.21
CA TRP A 60 -2.60 10.63 -21.15
C TRP A 60 -1.28 11.19 -20.59
N LYS A 61 -1.08 11.12 -19.27
CA LYS A 61 0.10 11.65 -18.58
C LYS A 61 1.26 10.65 -18.48
N ILE A 62 1.10 9.44 -19.01
CA ILE A 62 2.09 8.36 -18.92
C ILE A 62 2.24 7.65 -20.27
N SER A 63 3.44 7.11 -20.51
CA SER A 63 3.78 6.43 -21.77
C SER A 63 2.96 5.14 -21.97
N THR A 64 2.83 4.72 -23.22
CA THR A 64 2.11 3.49 -23.59
C THR A 64 2.83 2.25 -23.06
N GLU A 65 4.15 2.30 -22.97
CA GLU A 65 5.03 1.24 -22.47
C GLU A 65 4.77 1.02 -20.98
N HIS A 66 4.77 2.08 -20.17
CA HIS A 66 4.45 1.99 -18.75
C HIS A 66 3.01 1.51 -18.51
N LYS A 67 2.04 1.96 -19.34
CA LYS A 67 0.66 1.45 -19.27
C LYS A 67 0.59 -0.06 -19.50
N LYS A 68 1.23 -0.55 -20.56
CA LYS A 68 1.28 -1.98 -20.91
C LYS A 68 1.98 -2.79 -19.82
N GLU A 69 3.11 -2.30 -19.31
CA GLU A 69 3.86 -2.97 -18.26
C GLU A 69 3.04 -3.07 -16.97
N PHE A 70 2.50 -1.96 -16.49
CA PHE A 70 1.67 -1.93 -15.30
C PHE A 70 0.44 -2.82 -15.46
N HIS A 71 -0.27 -2.73 -16.58
CA HIS A 71 -1.44 -3.57 -16.84
C HIS A 71 -1.08 -5.06 -16.89
N LYS A 72 0.11 -5.43 -17.38
CA LYS A 72 0.55 -6.83 -17.39
C LYS A 72 0.93 -7.30 -15.99
N LYS A 73 1.82 -6.57 -15.32
CA LYS A 73 2.54 -7.01 -14.13
C LYS A 73 1.88 -6.61 -12.82
N GLY A 74 1.24 -5.44 -12.76
CA GLY A 74 0.70 -4.84 -11.53
C GLY A 74 1.65 -3.88 -10.83
N TYR A 75 2.83 -3.67 -11.40
CA TYR A 75 3.84 -2.76 -10.90
C TYR A 75 4.65 -2.15 -12.06
N LEU A 76 5.43 -1.12 -11.72
CA LEU A 76 6.48 -0.53 -12.54
C LEU A 76 7.81 -0.62 -11.79
N LYS A 77 8.90 -0.91 -12.52
CA LYS A 77 10.28 -0.89 -12.00
C LYS A 77 11.11 -0.03 -12.93
N ILE A 78 11.65 1.09 -12.43
CA ILE A 78 12.42 2.04 -13.22
C ILE A 78 13.75 2.30 -12.51
N GLU A 79 14.84 1.84 -13.11
CA GLU A 79 16.20 2.03 -12.60
C GLU A 79 16.73 3.40 -13.01
N ASN A 80 17.63 3.97 -12.20
CA ASN A 80 18.24 5.28 -12.43
C ASN A 80 17.23 6.40 -12.70
N ILE A 81 16.14 6.42 -11.93
CA ILE A 81 15.02 7.34 -12.16
C ILE A 81 15.38 8.81 -11.88
N LEU A 82 16.35 9.07 -10.99
CA LEU A 82 16.84 10.42 -10.70
C LEU A 82 18.21 10.67 -11.31
N PRO A 83 18.50 11.92 -11.71
CA PRO A 83 19.87 12.33 -12.04
C PRO A 83 20.84 12.03 -10.89
N PRO A 84 22.08 11.57 -11.16
CA PRO A 84 23.02 11.14 -10.11
C PRO A 84 23.23 12.17 -8.98
N GLU A 85 23.34 13.45 -9.34
CA GLU A 85 23.52 14.54 -8.37
C GLU A 85 22.30 14.75 -7.46
N LEU A 86 21.09 14.64 -8.00
CA LEU A 86 19.88 14.74 -7.21
C LEU A 86 19.74 13.52 -6.30
N PHE A 87 20.05 12.33 -6.82
CA PHE A 87 20.01 11.09 -6.05
C PHE A 87 21.00 11.13 -4.88
N LYS A 88 22.23 11.58 -5.10
CA LYS A 88 23.26 11.68 -4.04
C LYS A 88 22.82 12.62 -2.91
N ARG A 89 22.22 13.77 -3.22
CA ARG A 89 21.65 14.66 -2.19
C ARG A 89 20.49 14.02 -1.43
N LEU A 90 19.64 13.28 -2.13
CA LEU A 90 18.51 12.58 -1.52
C LEU A 90 18.99 11.46 -0.58
N GLN A 91 20.07 10.76 -0.91
CA GLN A 91 20.69 9.77 -0.03
C GLN A 91 21.15 10.41 1.29
N VAL A 92 21.86 11.55 1.21
CA VAL A 92 22.29 12.30 2.41
C VAL A 92 21.08 12.71 3.26
N GLU A 93 20.05 13.31 2.64
CA GLU A 93 18.82 13.68 3.35
C GLU A 93 18.14 12.47 4.03
N GLY A 94 18.15 11.29 3.39
CA GLY A 94 17.56 10.08 3.93
C GLY A 94 18.36 9.46 5.07
N GLU A 95 19.68 9.59 5.08
CA GLU A 95 20.53 9.11 6.17
C GLU A 95 20.48 10.04 7.40
N ASP A 96 20.33 11.35 7.20
CA ASP A 96 20.39 12.33 8.29
C ASP A 96 19.01 12.61 8.95
N CYS A 97 17.89 12.29 8.27
CA CYS A 97 16.55 12.71 8.72
C CYS A 97 15.83 11.70 9.63
N TRP A 98 16.27 11.60 10.89
CA TRP A 98 15.69 10.69 11.90
C TRP A 98 15.32 11.27 13.29
N PRO A 99 14.94 12.56 13.46
CA PRO A 99 14.60 13.08 14.79
C PRO A 99 13.22 12.63 15.31
N GLU A 100 12.27 12.29 14.42
CA GLU A 100 10.86 11.98 14.76
C GLU A 100 10.47 10.60 14.20
N ILE A 101 11.20 9.56 14.65
CA ILE A 101 11.03 8.21 14.13
C ILE A 101 9.78 7.56 14.71
N ARG A 102 8.92 7.04 13.83
CA ARG A 102 7.93 6.04 14.22
C ARG A 102 8.41 4.65 13.93
N GLU A 103 8.48 3.84 14.96
CA GLU A 103 9.04 2.49 14.87
C GLU A 103 7.99 1.40 15.08
N PHE A 104 7.79 0.51 14.10
CA PHE A 104 6.88 -0.62 14.18
C PHE A 104 7.67 -1.91 14.20
N ILE A 105 7.50 -2.71 15.25
CA ILE A 105 8.11 -4.04 15.36
C ILE A 105 7.08 -5.07 14.91
N GLN A 106 7.46 -5.90 13.93
CA GLN A 106 6.62 -6.95 13.36
C GLN A 106 7.47 -8.21 13.19
N GLY A 107 7.32 -9.18 14.09
CA GLY A 107 8.21 -10.34 14.15
C GLY A 107 9.65 -9.90 14.38
N ASP A 108 10.54 -10.29 13.48
CA ASP A 108 11.98 -9.98 13.48
C ASP A 108 12.35 -8.71 12.69
N THR A 109 11.35 -7.94 12.25
CA THR A 109 11.59 -6.72 11.47
C THR A 109 11.07 -5.48 12.17
N THR A 110 11.96 -4.49 12.25
CA THR A 110 11.68 -3.15 12.75
C THR A 110 11.55 -2.21 11.57
N THR A 111 10.42 -1.51 11.48
CA THR A 111 10.14 -0.55 10.41
C THR A 111 10.11 0.86 10.99
N GLN A 112 11.05 1.69 10.56
CA GLN A 112 11.19 3.09 10.97
C GLN A 112 10.69 4.02 9.88
N LEU A 113 9.80 4.95 10.23
CA LEU A 113 9.20 5.91 9.31
C LEU A 113 9.33 7.34 9.82
N THR A 114 9.75 8.23 8.92
CA THR A 114 9.67 9.69 9.08
C THR A 114 8.72 10.23 8.01
N PHE A 115 7.57 10.80 8.40
CA PHE A 115 6.63 11.40 7.43
C PHE A 115 7.18 12.74 6.93
N LEU A 116 7.12 12.95 5.62
CA LEU A 116 7.61 14.17 4.98
C LEU A 116 6.42 15.08 4.62
N ASP A 117 5.90 15.75 5.64
CA ASP A 117 4.90 16.80 5.45
C ASP A 117 5.48 18.02 4.71
N LYS A 118 4.64 19.00 4.41
CA LYS A 118 5.07 20.24 3.75
C LYS A 118 6.19 20.97 4.51
N ASN A 119 6.17 21.00 5.84
CA ASN A 119 7.17 21.70 6.63
C ASN A 119 8.53 21.00 6.58
N LYS A 120 8.56 19.67 6.73
CA LYS A 120 9.78 18.87 6.61
C LYS A 120 10.34 18.93 5.19
N LEU A 121 9.48 18.81 4.17
CA LEU A 121 9.90 19.00 2.78
C LEU A 121 10.45 20.40 2.51
N ASN A 122 10.15 21.41 3.35
CA ASN A 122 10.77 22.71 3.21
C ASN A 122 12.24 22.75 3.61
N GLN A 123 12.67 21.79 4.43
CA GLN A 123 14.03 21.64 4.94
C GLN A 123 14.83 20.58 4.14
N LEU A 124 14.16 19.80 3.29
CA LEU A 124 14.72 18.70 2.52
C LEU A 124 14.60 18.98 1.01
N PRO A 125 15.48 19.81 0.41
CA PRO A 125 15.35 20.25 -0.97
C PRO A 125 15.33 19.10 -1.99
N ALA A 126 16.13 18.04 -1.85
CA ALA A 126 16.15 16.93 -2.78
C ALA A 126 14.85 16.10 -2.72
N ALA A 127 14.36 15.80 -1.51
CA ALA A 127 13.07 15.13 -1.31
C ALA A 127 11.89 15.98 -1.84
N ARG A 128 11.95 17.31 -1.65
CA ARG A 128 10.97 18.24 -2.22
C ARG A 128 10.99 18.21 -3.75
N THR A 129 12.17 18.26 -4.37
CA THR A 129 12.33 18.15 -5.82
C THR A 129 11.76 16.82 -6.32
N LEU A 130 12.10 15.69 -5.70
CA LEU A 130 11.55 14.37 -6.02
C LEU A 130 10.01 14.39 -6.03
N CYS A 131 9.39 14.91 -4.98
CA CYS A 131 7.92 14.98 -4.86
C CYS A 131 7.28 15.90 -5.91
N GLY A 132 8.04 16.88 -6.43
CA GLY A 132 7.60 17.84 -7.44
C GLY A 132 7.74 17.36 -8.88
N LEU A 133 8.55 16.32 -9.15
CA LEU A 133 8.84 15.84 -10.51
C LEU A 133 7.57 15.30 -11.20
N PRO A 134 7.07 15.93 -12.28
CA PRO A 134 5.85 15.48 -12.95
C PRO A 134 5.97 14.06 -13.52
N SER A 135 7.15 13.67 -14.01
CA SER A 135 7.42 12.34 -14.55
C SER A 135 7.16 11.22 -13.53
N ILE A 136 7.59 11.42 -12.28
CA ILE A 136 7.42 10.44 -11.19
C ILE A 136 6.01 10.54 -10.61
N ARG A 137 5.54 11.76 -10.33
CA ARG A 137 4.20 12.01 -9.79
C ARG A 137 3.10 11.45 -10.68
N ASN A 138 3.20 11.62 -12.00
CA ASN A 138 2.18 11.13 -12.94
C ASN A 138 2.10 9.59 -12.95
N LEU A 139 3.23 8.89 -12.82
CA LEU A 139 3.25 7.43 -12.69
C LEU A 139 2.55 6.97 -11.40
N MET A 140 2.89 7.59 -10.27
CA MET A 140 2.26 7.28 -8.99
C MET A 140 0.77 7.59 -9.01
N ASN A 141 0.36 8.74 -9.54
CA ASN A 141 -1.04 9.14 -9.66
C ASN A 141 -1.85 8.18 -10.55
N TYR A 142 -1.27 7.74 -11.66
CA TYR A 142 -1.89 6.73 -12.51
C TYR A 142 -2.11 5.42 -11.74
N VAL A 143 -1.09 4.89 -11.07
CA VAL A 143 -1.24 3.64 -10.31
C VAL A 143 -2.23 3.81 -9.14
N ALA A 144 -2.19 4.95 -8.45
CA ALA A 144 -3.10 5.29 -7.36
C ALA A 144 -4.54 5.60 -7.79
N SER A 145 -4.78 5.84 -9.10
CA SER A 145 -6.07 6.26 -9.66
C SER A 145 -6.64 7.57 -9.06
N THR A 146 -5.75 8.47 -8.62
CA THR A 146 -6.08 9.78 -8.08
C THR A 146 -4.99 10.78 -8.44
N ALA A 147 -5.30 12.08 -8.47
CA ALA A 147 -4.29 13.12 -8.65
C ALA A 147 -3.85 13.76 -7.33
N ILE A 148 -4.40 13.33 -6.18
CA ILE A 148 -3.91 13.69 -4.85
C ILE A 148 -2.44 13.28 -4.73
N ARG A 149 -1.64 14.16 -4.12
CA ARG A 149 -0.23 13.91 -3.84
C ARG A 149 -0.06 12.60 -3.04
N PRO A 150 0.76 11.64 -3.50
CA PRO A 150 1.14 10.49 -2.68
C PRO A 150 1.91 10.93 -1.43
N TRP A 151 1.69 10.24 -0.31
CA TRP A 151 2.24 10.60 1.01
C TRP A 151 3.68 10.10 1.17
N PRO A 152 4.69 10.99 1.15
CA PRO A 152 6.09 10.62 1.19
C PRO A 152 6.58 10.37 2.61
N HIS A 153 7.43 9.37 2.77
CA HIS A 153 8.13 9.04 4.01
C HIS A 153 9.57 8.65 3.69
N PHE A 154 10.51 8.95 4.58
CA PHE A 154 11.70 8.10 4.67
C PHE A 154 11.32 6.83 5.41
N LEU A 155 11.71 5.68 4.86
CA LEU A 155 11.38 4.35 5.36
C LEU A 155 12.66 3.53 5.45
N ARG A 156 13.05 3.17 6.67
CA ARG A 156 14.10 2.18 6.94
C ARG A 156 13.45 0.89 7.45
N VAL A 157 13.82 -0.22 6.83
CA VAL A 157 13.41 -1.55 7.27
C VAL A 157 14.66 -2.26 7.79
N CYS A 158 14.68 -2.56 9.08
CA CYS A 158 15.80 -3.18 9.78
C CYS A 158 15.40 -4.60 10.21
N ASN A 159 16.16 -5.61 9.81
CA ASN A 159 15.93 -6.99 10.20
C ASN A 159 16.86 -7.31 11.37
N GLN A 160 16.31 -7.60 12.54
CA GLN A 160 17.09 -7.75 13.77
C GLN A 160 17.53 -9.20 14.05
N GLY A 161 17.10 -10.16 13.22
CA GLY A 161 17.30 -11.58 13.48
C GLY A 161 16.45 -12.04 14.68
N GLY A 162 15.42 -12.83 14.41
CA GLY A 162 14.48 -13.31 15.44
C GLY A 162 13.51 -14.33 14.86
N GLU A 163 12.48 -14.72 15.61
CA GLU A 163 11.47 -15.65 15.09
C GLU A 163 10.67 -15.02 13.95
N ALA A 164 11.10 -15.29 12.71
CA ALA A 164 10.47 -14.83 11.48
C ALA A 164 8.98 -15.23 11.34
N ASN A 165 8.53 -16.22 12.11
CA ASN A 165 7.19 -16.81 12.04
C ASN A 165 6.05 -15.86 12.41
N ASN A 166 6.36 -14.68 12.98
CA ASN A 166 5.35 -13.71 13.43
C ASN A 166 5.33 -12.39 12.63
N ASP A 167 6.13 -12.21 11.57
CA ASP A 167 5.99 -11.02 10.72
C ASP A 167 4.82 -11.22 9.72
N PRO A 168 3.65 -10.56 9.90
CA PRO A 168 2.52 -10.68 8.98
C PRO A 168 2.84 -10.17 7.56
N GLN A 169 3.92 -9.43 7.37
CA GLN A 169 4.37 -8.92 6.07
C GLN A 169 5.13 -9.97 5.27
N LYS A 170 5.68 -11.03 5.90
CA LYS A 170 6.37 -12.14 5.20
C LYS A 170 5.41 -13.17 4.58
N SER A 171 4.13 -13.12 4.94
CA SER A 171 3.08 -13.90 4.26
C SER A 171 2.58 -13.17 3.01
N PHE A 172 2.32 -13.90 1.91
CA PHE A 172 1.70 -13.30 0.73
C PHE A 172 0.33 -12.75 1.06
N HIS A 173 0.12 -11.49 0.73
CA HIS A 173 -1.10 -10.79 1.08
C HIS A 173 -1.49 -9.71 0.09
N SER A 174 -2.78 -9.39 0.12
CA SER A 174 -3.30 -8.15 -0.45
C SER A 174 -3.54 -7.14 0.68
N ASP A 175 -3.18 -5.88 0.46
CA ASP A 175 -3.45 -4.82 1.44
C ASP A 175 -4.95 -4.60 1.61
N THR A 176 -5.73 -4.70 0.53
CA THR A 176 -7.17 -4.41 0.51
C THR A 176 -7.82 -4.98 -0.76
N PHE A 177 -9.15 -5.03 -0.78
CA PHE A 177 -9.92 -5.62 -1.89
C PHE A 177 -9.89 -4.78 -3.18
N HIS A 178 -9.52 -3.51 -3.09
CA HIS A 178 -9.51 -2.55 -4.20
C HIS A 178 -8.11 -2.04 -4.51
N PRO A 179 -7.87 -1.51 -5.72
CA PRO A 179 -6.61 -0.89 -6.09
C PRO A 179 -6.11 0.14 -5.07
N THR A 180 -4.85 0.02 -4.69
CA THR A 180 -4.15 0.87 -3.71
C THR A 180 -2.69 0.95 -4.11
N MET A 181 -2.06 2.11 -3.98
CA MET A 181 -0.70 2.31 -4.47
C MET A 181 0.29 2.43 -3.31
N LYS A 182 1.40 1.70 -3.45
CA LYS A 182 2.63 1.94 -2.70
C LYS A 182 3.79 2.09 -3.68
N ALA A 183 4.76 2.91 -3.32
CA ALA A 183 6.00 3.04 -4.08
C ALA A 183 7.22 3.14 -3.18
N TRP A 184 8.36 2.72 -3.70
CA TRP A 184 9.66 2.75 -3.05
C TRP A 184 10.70 3.24 -4.05
N LEU A 185 11.33 4.37 -3.75
CA LEU A 185 12.59 4.76 -4.37
C LEU A 185 13.71 4.31 -3.43
N PHE A 186 14.43 3.26 -3.82
CA PHE A 186 15.50 2.70 -2.99
C PHE A 186 16.72 3.63 -2.99
N LEU A 187 17.15 4.03 -1.79
CA LEU A 187 18.31 4.92 -1.59
C LEU A 187 19.63 4.14 -1.48
N GLU A 188 19.55 2.82 -1.51
CA GLU A 188 20.67 1.90 -1.47
C GLU A 188 20.36 0.67 -2.32
N GLU A 189 21.38 -0.14 -2.59
CA GLU A 189 21.18 -1.45 -3.20
C GLU A 189 20.39 -2.36 -2.25
N VAL A 190 19.36 -3.00 -2.81
CA VAL A 190 18.60 -4.05 -2.14
C VAL A 190 18.99 -5.38 -2.74
N SER A 191 19.82 -6.13 -2.03
CA SER A 191 20.17 -7.51 -2.33
C SER A 191 19.09 -8.49 -1.83
N ILE A 192 19.23 -9.78 -2.14
CA ILE A 192 18.23 -10.80 -1.76
C ILE A 192 18.13 -10.98 -0.24
N ASP A 193 19.23 -10.78 0.47
CA ASP A 193 19.39 -10.87 1.92
C ASP A 193 18.91 -9.62 2.66
N LYS A 194 18.57 -8.53 1.97
CA LYS A 194 17.95 -7.33 2.58
C LYS A 194 16.42 -7.37 2.61
N GLY A 195 15.82 -8.55 2.44
CA GLY A 195 14.38 -8.76 2.51
C GLY A 195 13.58 -8.08 1.42
N PRO A 196 13.96 -8.18 0.12
CA PRO A 196 13.40 -7.42 -1.00
C PRO A 196 11.86 -7.42 -1.01
N PHE A 197 11.24 -6.36 -1.51
CA PHE A 197 9.81 -6.42 -1.82
C PHE A 197 9.59 -7.58 -2.80
N GLU A 198 8.56 -8.39 -2.58
CA GLU A 198 8.18 -9.46 -3.49
C GLU A 198 6.74 -9.27 -3.95
N TYR A 199 6.49 -9.46 -5.24
CA TYR A 199 5.17 -9.25 -5.83
C TYR A 199 4.81 -10.37 -6.79
N VAL A 200 3.57 -10.86 -6.71
CA VAL A 200 3.05 -11.88 -7.63
C VAL A 200 2.53 -11.20 -8.89
N GLU A 201 3.24 -11.35 -10.02
CA GLU A 201 2.88 -10.71 -11.28
C GLU A 201 1.45 -11.04 -11.70
N GLY A 202 0.69 -10.02 -12.10
CA GLY A 202 -0.69 -10.17 -12.56
C GLY A 202 -1.74 -10.38 -11.45
N SER A 203 -1.33 -10.59 -10.19
CA SER A 203 -2.25 -10.86 -9.08
C SER A 203 -3.18 -9.71 -8.72
N HIS A 204 -2.85 -8.47 -9.10
CA HIS A 204 -3.77 -7.34 -9.04
C HIS A 204 -5.00 -7.53 -9.94
N LYS A 205 -4.98 -8.40 -10.95
CA LYS A 205 -6.12 -8.57 -11.86
C LYS A 205 -7.23 -9.38 -11.21
N MET A 206 -8.47 -8.97 -11.45
CA MET A 206 -9.64 -9.69 -10.97
C MET A 206 -10.14 -10.68 -12.02
N THR A 207 -9.33 -11.72 -12.30
CA THR A 207 -9.74 -12.84 -13.15
C THR A 207 -10.91 -13.58 -12.50
N LEU A 208 -11.64 -14.41 -13.25
CA LEU A 208 -12.73 -15.22 -12.68
C LEU A 208 -12.25 -16.11 -11.52
N LYS A 209 -11.07 -16.73 -11.67
CA LYS A 209 -10.44 -17.52 -10.60
C LYS A 209 -10.16 -16.67 -9.36
N ARG A 210 -9.56 -15.47 -9.54
CA ARG A 210 -9.28 -14.55 -8.42
C ARG A 210 -10.58 -14.06 -7.76
N LEU A 211 -11.60 -13.73 -8.53
CA LEU A 211 -12.89 -13.26 -8.00
C LEU A 211 -13.61 -14.35 -7.21
N PHE A 212 -13.59 -15.60 -7.71
CA PHE A 212 -14.15 -16.75 -7.00
C PHE A 212 -13.38 -17.06 -5.71
N TRP A 213 -12.06 -16.86 -5.72
CA TRP A 213 -11.26 -16.94 -4.51
C TRP A 213 -11.65 -15.86 -3.49
N GLU A 214 -11.77 -14.58 -3.91
CA GLU A 214 -12.26 -13.47 -3.06
C GLU A 214 -13.64 -13.78 -2.47
N TYR A 215 -14.56 -14.33 -3.27
CA TYR A 215 -15.88 -14.79 -2.84
C TYR A 215 -15.81 -15.85 -1.75
N LYS A 216 -14.97 -16.89 -1.91
CA LYS A 216 -14.77 -17.92 -0.89
C LYS A 216 -14.23 -17.32 0.41
N GLN A 217 -13.31 -16.36 0.33
CA GLN A 217 -12.78 -15.70 1.53
C GLN A 217 -13.86 -14.84 2.22
N SER A 218 -14.70 -14.13 1.46
CA SER A 218 -15.75 -13.27 2.05
C SER A 218 -16.86 -14.07 2.73
N ILE A 219 -17.21 -15.27 2.23
CA ILE A 219 -18.15 -16.18 2.90
C ILE A 219 -17.62 -16.57 4.29
N LYS A 220 -16.31 -16.85 4.40
CA LYS A 220 -15.67 -17.12 5.70
C LYS A 220 -15.67 -15.85 6.56
N GLY A 221 -15.36 -14.70 5.96
CA GLY A 221 -15.47 -13.38 6.57
C GLY A 221 -14.73 -13.28 7.90
N ARG A 222 -15.47 -13.01 8.98
CA ARG A 222 -14.90 -12.92 10.34
C ARG A 222 -14.26 -14.22 10.84
N ASN A 223 -14.66 -15.37 10.29
CA ASN A 223 -14.19 -16.70 10.69
C ASN A 223 -12.93 -17.15 9.92
N LEU A 224 -12.27 -16.23 9.21
CA LEU A 224 -10.96 -16.51 8.60
C LEU A 224 -9.92 -16.79 9.70
N ASN A 225 -9.15 -17.87 9.54
CA ASN A 225 -8.18 -18.32 10.54
C ASN A 225 -7.10 -17.28 10.86
N HIS A 226 -6.81 -16.37 9.92
CA HIS A 226 -5.79 -15.34 10.09
C HIS A 226 -6.43 -13.98 10.42
N ARG A 227 -6.04 -13.38 11.55
CA ARG A 227 -6.62 -12.12 12.05
C ARG A 227 -6.54 -10.98 11.04
N TYR A 228 -5.40 -10.81 10.35
CA TYR A 228 -5.30 -9.76 9.32
C TYR A 228 -6.20 -10.02 8.11
N ALA A 229 -6.49 -11.29 7.80
CA ALA A 229 -7.41 -11.65 6.73
C ALA A 229 -8.86 -11.34 7.12
N ALA A 230 -9.27 -11.66 8.36
CA ALA A 230 -10.56 -11.24 8.91
C ALA A 230 -10.73 -9.71 8.93
N ARG A 231 -9.61 -8.95 9.04
CA ARG A 231 -9.57 -7.49 8.92
C ARG A 231 -9.48 -6.96 7.49
N GLY A 232 -9.65 -7.82 6.48
CA GLY A 232 -9.72 -7.45 5.06
C GLY A 232 -8.38 -7.37 4.33
N SER A 233 -7.27 -7.74 4.97
CA SER A 233 -5.98 -7.93 4.30
C SER A 233 -5.78 -9.42 4.06
N LEU A 234 -6.43 -9.92 3.01
CA LEU A 234 -6.47 -11.36 2.72
C LEU A 234 -5.08 -11.94 2.50
N ARG A 235 -4.89 -13.18 2.97
CA ARG A 235 -3.65 -13.95 2.86
C ARG A 235 -3.84 -15.12 1.91
N ILE A 236 -2.78 -15.48 1.19
CA ILE A 236 -2.75 -16.65 0.33
C ILE A 236 -1.44 -17.42 0.58
N ALA A 237 -1.51 -18.75 0.63
CA ALA A 237 -0.31 -19.56 0.69
C ALA A 237 0.39 -19.55 -0.68
N GLU A 238 1.71 -19.76 -0.69
CA GLU A 238 2.48 -19.77 -1.94
C GLU A 238 2.01 -20.90 -2.87
N ASP A 239 1.75 -22.10 -2.33
CA ASP A 239 1.25 -23.24 -3.09
C ASP A 239 -0.16 -23.00 -3.68
N ASP A 240 -0.97 -22.15 -3.05
CA ASP A 240 -2.31 -21.83 -3.52
C ASP A 240 -2.31 -20.87 -4.73
N LEU A 241 -1.19 -20.19 -5.01
CA LEU A 241 -1.09 -19.25 -6.14
C LEU A 241 -1.32 -19.97 -7.48
N ILE A 242 -0.92 -21.24 -7.58
CA ILE A 242 -1.09 -22.06 -8.78
C ILE A 242 -2.57 -22.24 -9.15
N THR A 243 -3.45 -22.29 -8.14
CA THR A 243 -4.91 -22.43 -8.34
C THR A 243 -5.53 -21.20 -9.00
N LEU A 244 -4.81 -20.07 -8.99
CA LEU A 244 -5.21 -18.80 -9.57
C LEU A 244 -4.46 -18.47 -10.88
N ASP A 245 -3.70 -19.43 -11.42
CA ASP A 245 -2.79 -19.24 -12.56
C ASP A 245 -1.72 -18.15 -12.32
N LEU A 246 -1.27 -18.01 -11.08
CA LEU A 246 -0.28 -17.02 -10.67
C LEU A 246 1.05 -17.72 -10.39
N PHE A 247 1.94 -17.75 -11.38
CA PHE A 247 3.17 -18.56 -11.32
C PHE A 247 4.44 -17.75 -11.03
N LYS A 248 4.40 -16.43 -11.21
CA LYS A 248 5.61 -15.60 -11.20
C LYS A 248 5.64 -14.66 -10.00
N VAL A 249 6.56 -14.93 -9.08
CA VAL A 249 6.94 -14.03 -7.98
C VAL A 249 8.15 -13.21 -8.41
N GLN A 250 7.97 -11.90 -8.59
CA GLN A 250 9.08 -10.98 -8.78
C GLN A 250 9.68 -10.59 -7.43
N LYS A 251 10.97 -10.88 -7.23
CA LYS A 251 11.76 -10.37 -6.10
C LYS A 251 12.51 -9.12 -6.55
N PHE A 252 12.30 -7.98 -5.91
CA PHE A 252 12.95 -6.73 -6.29
C PHE A 252 14.33 -6.60 -5.63
N LYS A 253 15.27 -7.45 -6.08
CA LYS A 253 16.71 -7.20 -5.88
C LYS A 253 17.15 -6.15 -6.90
N VAL A 254 17.46 -4.95 -6.44
CA VAL A 254 17.62 -3.78 -7.32
C VAL A 254 18.78 -2.91 -6.87
N PRO A 255 19.49 -2.25 -7.81
CA PRO A 255 20.46 -1.24 -7.44
C PRO A 255 19.76 -0.03 -6.79
N ALA A 256 20.56 0.79 -6.12
CA ALA A 256 20.14 2.10 -5.64
C ALA A 256 19.56 2.96 -6.80
N ASN A 257 18.77 3.98 -6.49
CA ASN A 257 18.10 4.84 -7.48
C ASN A 257 17.07 4.10 -8.36
N THR A 258 16.50 3.01 -7.84
CA THR A 258 15.42 2.27 -8.49
C THR A 258 14.08 2.63 -7.86
N LEU A 259 13.14 3.10 -8.68
CA LEU A 259 11.74 3.32 -8.30
C LEU A 259 10.89 2.08 -8.62
N VAL A 260 10.24 1.54 -7.59
CA VAL A 260 9.20 0.51 -7.73
C VAL A 260 7.86 1.11 -7.34
N ILE A 261 6.85 1.03 -8.19
CA ILE A 261 5.47 1.46 -7.91
C ILE A 261 4.56 0.24 -8.10
N ALA A 262 3.75 -0.13 -7.10
CA ALA A 262 2.91 -1.33 -7.17
C ALA A 262 1.46 -1.04 -6.78
N ASP A 263 0.53 -1.74 -7.44
CA ASP A 263 -0.84 -1.89 -6.97
C ASP A 263 -0.88 -3.01 -5.92
N THR A 264 -0.89 -2.63 -4.64
CA THR A 264 -0.81 -3.57 -3.51
C THR A 264 -2.14 -4.22 -3.15
N SER A 265 -3.15 -4.10 -4.02
CA SER A 265 -4.29 -5.03 -4.07
C SER A 265 -3.90 -6.39 -4.68
N GLY A 266 -2.77 -6.44 -5.41
CA GLY A 266 -2.11 -7.69 -5.78
C GLY A 266 -1.39 -8.32 -4.59
N PHE A 267 -1.13 -9.62 -4.70
CA PHE A 267 -0.40 -10.37 -3.68
C PHE A 267 1.07 -9.97 -3.65
N HIS A 268 1.54 -9.64 -2.46
CA HIS A 268 2.92 -9.23 -2.22
C HIS A 268 3.35 -9.63 -0.81
N ARG A 269 4.65 -9.59 -0.56
CA ARG A 269 5.24 -9.80 0.77
C ARG A 269 6.57 -9.08 0.90
N ARG A 270 7.07 -9.02 2.13
CA ARG A 270 8.47 -8.79 2.44
C ARG A 270 9.22 -10.12 2.24
N GLY A 271 10.29 -10.10 1.47
CA GLY A 271 11.16 -11.25 1.28
C GLY A 271 11.93 -11.62 2.55
N ALA A 272 12.50 -12.81 2.57
CA ALA A 272 13.40 -13.24 3.64
C ALA A 272 14.65 -12.35 3.68
N ALA A 273 15.16 -12.11 4.88
CA ALA A 273 16.32 -11.24 5.09
C ALA A 273 17.32 -11.90 6.04
N ALA A 274 18.59 -11.58 5.88
CA ALA A 274 19.62 -11.90 6.86
C ALA A 274 19.44 -11.05 8.12
N PRO A 275 19.82 -11.58 9.30
CA PRO A 275 19.98 -10.78 10.51
C PRO A 275 20.89 -9.56 10.26
N ASP A 276 20.64 -8.48 10.99
CA ASP A 276 21.40 -7.23 10.96
C ASP A 276 21.48 -6.54 9.59
N SER A 277 20.58 -6.91 8.68
CA SER A 277 20.43 -6.23 7.38
C SER A 277 19.41 -5.09 7.48
N SER A 278 19.66 -4.00 6.75
CA SER A 278 18.68 -2.93 6.58
C SER A 278 18.55 -2.51 5.14
N ARG A 279 17.47 -1.77 4.86
CA ARG A 279 17.34 -0.99 3.63
C ARG A 279 16.64 0.33 3.86
N LEU A 280 17.12 1.36 3.18
CA LEU A 280 16.54 2.69 3.14
C LEU A 280 15.83 2.99 1.82
N SER A 281 14.66 3.64 1.91
CA SER A 281 13.91 4.11 0.75
C SER A 281 13.13 5.38 1.05
N VAL A 282 12.81 6.14 -0.01
CA VAL A 282 11.66 7.05 0.03
C VAL A 282 10.42 6.24 -0.31
N TYR A 283 9.54 6.09 0.67
CA TYR A 283 8.28 5.36 0.55
C TYR A 283 7.13 6.33 0.25
N PHE A 284 6.27 5.94 -0.66
CA PHE A 284 5.03 6.65 -0.94
C PHE A 284 3.84 5.73 -0.75
N SER A 285 2.74 6.28 -0.24
CA SER A 285 1.46 5.60 -0.22
C SER A 285 0.36 6.51 -0.75
N SER A 286 -0.58 5.94 -1.47
CA SER A 286 -1.82 6.64 -1.82
C SER A 286 -2.96 5.65 -1.91
N ARG A 287 -4.02 5.96 -1.18
CA ARG A 287 -5.27 5.22 -1.19
C ARG A 287 -6.40 6.23 -1.24
N LEU A 288 -7.23 6.09 -2.25
CA LEU A 288 -8.48 6.84 -2.38
C LEU A 288 -9.63 5.85 -2.21
N ASN A 289 -10.72 6.29 -1.58
CA ASN A 289 -11.95 5.52 -1.51
C ASN A 289 -12.31 5.00 -2.92
N PRO A 290 -12.48 3.67 -3.09
CA PRO A 290 -12.67 3.08 -4.40
C PRO A 290 -14.03 3.42 -5.05
N PHE A 291 -14.97 3.97 -4.29
CA PHE A 291 -16.31 4.33 -4.76
C PHE A 291 -16.45 5.80 -5.18
N ILE A 292 -15.36 6.60 -5.13
CA ILE A 292 -15.34 7.95 -5.70
C ILE A 292 -15.13 7.82 -7.22
N PRO A 293 -16.08 8.27 -8.06
CA PRO A 293 -16.08 7.96 -9.50
C PRO A 293 -14.98 8.65 -10.29
N PHE A 294 -14.62 9.89 -9.91
CA PHE A 294 -13.62 10.69 -10.62
C PHE A 294 -12.29 10.73 -9.85
N PRO A 295 -11.15 10.90 -10.54
CA PRO A 295 -9.89 11.12 -9.85
C PRO A 295 -9.99 12.45 -9.10
N VAL A 296 -9.69 12.44 -7.79
CA VAL A 296 -9.68 13.68 -7.02
C VAL A 296 -8.54 14.56 -7.53
N PRO A 297 -8.79 15.82 -7.89
CA PRO A 297 -7.76 16.68 -8.45
C PRO A 297 -6.72 17.02 -7.37
N GLY A 298 -5.45 17.06 -7.77
CA GLY A 298 -4.33 17.40 -6.89
C GLY A 298 -4.18 18.89 -6.62
N ILE A 299 -5.28 19.62 -6.39
CA ILE A 299 -5.22 21.04 -6.02
C ILE A 299 -4.68 21.20 -4.60
N GLU A 300 -3.93 22.27 -4.36
CA GLU A 300 -3.17 22.47 -3.13
C GLU A 300 -4.05 22.43 -1.87
N THR A 301 -5.24 23.04 -1.90
CA THR A 301 -6.17 23.02 -0.76
C THR A 301 -6.62 21.61 -0.37
N ILE A 302 -6.87 20.74 -1.37
CA ILE A 302 -7.23 19.33 -1.11
C ILE A 302 -6.03 18.57 -0.55
N ASN A 303 -4.84 18.79 -1.13
CA ASN A 303 -3.62 18.15 -0.64
C ASN A 303 -3.30 18.56 0.80
N GLN A 304 -3.47 19.84 1.17
CA GLN A 304 -3.28 20.33 2.52
C GLN A 304 -4.29 19.73 3.50
N PHE A 305 -5.56 19.65 3.11
CA PHE A 305 -6.59 19.00 3.94
C PHE A 305 -6.27 17.52 4.16
N ALA A 306 -5.93 16.80 3.09
CA ALA A 306 -5.61 15.38 3.19
C ALA A 306 -4.27 15.12 3.93
N GLU A 307 -3.27 16.00 3.77
CA GLU A 307 -2.04 15.96 4.55
C GLU A 307 -2.34 16.13 6.04
N LYS A 308 -3.19 17.10 6.42
CA LYS A 308 -3.60 17.29 7.82
C LYS A 308 -4.22 16.03 8.43
N LEU A 309 -5.07 15.32 7.68
CA LEU A 309 -5.65 14.05 8.13
C LEU A 309 -4.59 12.97 8.34
N VAL A 310 -3.62 12.89 7.43
CA VAL A 310 -2.49 11.97 7.59
C VAL A 310 -1.67 12.35 8.81
N THR A 311 -1.28 13.61 8.98
CA THR A 311 -0.52 14.08 10.15
C THR A 311 -1.23 13.77 11.47
N GLN A 312 -2.55 13.95 11.55
CA GLN A 312 -3.32 13.60 12.75
C GLN A 312 -3.32 12.10 13.05
N GLU A 313 -3.44 11.25 12.02
CA GLU A 313 -3.35 9.80 12.19
C GLU A 313 -1.93 9.38 12.62
N VAL A 314 -0.94 10.06 12.06
CA VAL A 314 0.47 9.90 12.37
C VAL A 314 0.74 10.21 13.85
N GLU A 315 0.25 11.34 14.36
CA GLU A 315 0.39 11.77 15.76
C GLU A 315 -0.30 10.80 16.74
N LYS A 316 -1.56 10.43 16.47
CA LYS A 316 -2.31 9.47 17.31
C LYS A 316 -1.60 8.13 17.45
N SER A 317 -0.97 7.65 16.37
CA SER A 317 -0.22 6.39 16.38
C SER A 317 1.05 6.44 17.24
N THR A 318 1.62 7.64 17.45
CA THR A 318 2.78 7.88 18.31
C THR A 318 2.36 7.92 19.78
N ASP A 319 1.28 8.64 20.11
CA ASP A 319 0.80 8.80 21.49
C ASP A 319 0.34 7.48 22.13
N LEU A 320 -0.25 6.59 21.33
CA LEU A 320 -0.66 5.25 21.75
C LEU A 320 0.53 4.35 22.16
N LYS A 321 1.77 4.65 21.74
CA LYS A 321 2.97 3.92 22.21
C LYS A 321 3.45 4.44 23.56
N ASN A 322 3.42 5.76 23.76
CA ASN A 322 3.85 6.38 25.01
C ASN A 322 2.92 6.04 26.18
N THR A 323 1.64 5.76 25.92
CA THR A 323 0.67 5.34 26.95
C THR A 323 0.71 3.86 27.31
N ASN A 324 1.31 2.99 26.47
CA ASN A 324 1.48 1.56 26.77
C ASN A 324 2.86 1.24 27.38
N GLN A 325 3.66 2.26 27.70
CA GLN A 325 4.97 2.15 28.34
C GLN A 325 5.02 2.73 29.77
N ASN A 326 3.88 3.16 30.32
CA ASN A 326 3.74 3.63 31.71
C ASN A 326 2.91 2.66 32.54
#